data_AF-A0A2A2G459-F1
#
_entry.id   AF-A0A2A2G459-F1
#
_cell.length_a   1.000
_cell.length_b   1.000
_cell.length_c   1.000
_cell.angle_alpha   90.00
_cell.angle_beta   90.00
_cell.angle_gamma   90.00
#
_symmetry.space_group_name_H-M   'P 1'
#
loop_
_entity.id
_entity.type
_entity.pdbx_description
1 polymer ?
#
loop_
_entity_poly.entity_id
_entity_poly.type
_entity_poly.pdbx_seq_one_letter_code
_entity_poly.pdbx_strand_id
1 'polypeptide(L)'
;MTAYINLNGMKQAVLAELRRSVGRRARITVLGDRWVLGSRTGAQQVFPDVETLADALVDQHLVDRRALPDDGGAEFERILAAGTHSAPPMDAGRLVRALLLSADTV
;
A
#
# COMPACT_ATOMS: atom_id res chain seq x y z
N MET A 1 1.37 -8.02 -4.86
CA MET A 1 1.85 -6.61 -4.97
C MET A 1 3.33 -6.45 -4.61
N THR A 2 3.80 -6.94 -3.47
CA THR A 2 5.17 -6.69 -2.98
C THR A 2 6.26 -7.10 -3.97
N ALA A 3 6.10 -8.23 -4.66
CA ALA A 3 7.04 -8.65 -5.70
C ALA A 3 7.15 -7.63 -6.86
N TYR A 4 6.02 -7.07 -7.30
CA TYR A 4 5.98 -6.03 -8.34
C TYR A 4 6.69 -4.75 -7.90
N ILE A 5 6.46 -4.32 -6.65
CA ILE A 5 7.11 -3.13 -6.07
C ILE A 5 8.63 -3.32 -6.02
N ASN A 6 9.08 -4.48 -5.56
CA ASN A 6 10.50 -4.79 -5.43
C ASN A 6 11.16 -4.86 -6.82
N LEU A 7 10.53 -5.55 -7.77
CA LEU A 7 11.03 -5.69 -9.15
C LEU A 7 11.21 -4.32 -9.84
N ASN A 8 10.29 -3.40 -9.62
CA ASN A 8 10.30 -2.08 -10.25
C ASN A 8 10.95 -0.97 -9.40
N GLY A 9 11.57 -1.32 -8.26
CA GLY A 9 12.24 -0.35 -7.38
C GLY A 9 11.30 0.71 -6.78
N MET A 10 10.00 0.44 -6.67
CA MET A 10 8.98 1.43 -6.33
C MET A 10 8.81 1.69 -4.83
N LYS A 11 9.57 1.00 -3.98
CA LYS A 11 9.36 0.93 -2.53
C LYS A 11 9.28 2.30 -1.84
N GLN A 12 10.17 3.23 -2.23
CA GLN A 12 10.18 4.59 -1.67
C GLN A 12 9.00 5.44 -2.15
N ALA A 13 8.60 5.28 -3.41
CA ALA A 13 7.43 5.97 -3.96
C ALA A 13 6.15 5.48 -3.28
N VAL A 14 5.99 4.16 -3.13
CA VAL A 14 4.89 3.53 -2.40
C VAL A 14 4.87 3.99 -0.94
N LEU A 15 6.03 4.02 -0.27
CA LEU A 15 6.14 4.55 1.09
C LEU A 15 5.67 6.00 1.19
N ALA A 16 6.03 6.86 0.23
CA ALA A 16 5.60 8.25 0.22
C ALA A 16 4.07 8.37 0.08
N GLU A 17 3.46 7.60 -0.83
CA GLU A 17 2.01 7.61 -1.03
C GLU A 17 1.24 7.06 0.16
N LEU A 18 1.72 5.97 0.79
CA LEU A 18 1.12 5.46 2.02
C LEU A 18 1.19 6.49 3.15
N ARG A 19 2.31 7.20 3.29
CA ARG A 19 2.47 8.28 4.29
C ARG A 19 1.54 9.46 4.02
N ARG A 20 1.30 9.80 2.74
CA ARG A 20 0.29 10.81 2.38
C ARG A 20 -1.12 10.35 2.75
N SER A 21 -1.43 9.09 2.50
CA SER A 21 -2.75 8.50 2.77
C SER A 21 -3.10 8.46 4.26
N VAL A 22 -2.14 8.10 5.12
CA VAL A 22 -2.36 8.09 6.59
C VAL A 22 -2.17 9.46 7.26
N GLY A 23 -1.48 10.39 6.56
CA GLY A 23 -1.17 11.72 7.06
C GLY A 23 -0.44 11.70 8.42
N ARG A 24 -0.97 12.45 9.40
CA ARG A 24 -0.38 12.56 10.75
C ARG A 24 -0.87 11.49 11.73
N ARG A 25 -1.72 10.55 11.30
CA ARG A 25 -2.35 9.55 12.17
C ARG A 25 -1.37 8.45 12.58
N ALA A 26 -0.43 8.11 11.70
CA ALA A 26 0.59 7.10 11.95
C ALA A 26 1.88 7.42 11.19
N ARG A 27 2.96 6.76 11.60
CA ARG A 27 4.25 6.80 10.91
C ARG A 27 4.48 5.47 10.20
N ILE A 28 4.79 5.50 8.92
CA ILE A 28 5.19 4.31 8.17
C ILE A 28 6.68 4.44 7.82
N THR A 29 7.44 3.37 8.03
CA THR A 29 8.85 3.25 7.65
C THR A 29 9.13 1.87 7.05
N VAL A 30 10.24 1.75 6.32
CA VAL A 30 10.70 0.47 5.74
C VAL A 30 12.02 0.07 6.40
N LEU A 31 12.17 -1.20 6.75
CA LEU A 31 13.38 -1.80 7.28
C LEU A 31 13.73 -3.06 6.49
N GLY A 32 14.67 -2.94 5.55
CA GLY A 32 14.97 -4.00 4.59
C GLY A 32 13.72 -4.34 3.77
N ASP A 33 13.23 -5.57 3.93
CA ASP A 33 12.01 -6.02 3.26
C ASP A 33 10.71 -5.79 4.03
N ARG A 34 10.81 -5.40 5.30
CA ARG A 34 9.66 -5.26 6.18
C ARG A 34 9.15 -3.82 6.22
N TRP A 35 7.86 -3.70 6.48
CA TRP A 35 7.17 -2.43 6.67
C TRP A 35 6.85 -2.26 8.15
N VAL A 36 7.01 -1.05 8.67
CA VAL A 36 6.81 -0.76 10.09
C VAL A 36 5.79 0.36 10.23
N LEU A 37 4.72 0.06 10.98
CA LEU A 37 3.69 1.01 11.37
C LEU A 37 3.93 1.45 12.81
N GLY A 38 4.31 2.71 12.99
CA GLY A 38 4.41 3.36 14.29
C GLY A 38 3.14 4.14 14.61
N SER A 39 2.54 3.84 15.75
CA SER A 39 1.47 4.65 16.33
C SER A 39 2.02 5.92 16.98
N ARG A 40 1.12 6.87 17.27
CA ARG A 40 1.48 8.10 17.99
C ARG A 40 1.93 7.84 19.44
N THR A 41 1.49 6.75 20.05
CA THR A 41 1.83 6.37 21.43
C THR A 41 3.16 5.62 21.53
N GLY A 42 3.87 5.43 20.40
CA GLY A 42 5.18 4.79 20.36
C GLY A 42 5.14 3.28 20.15
N ALA A 43 3.97 2.65 20.15
CA ALA A 43 3.84 1.24 19.76
C ALA A 43 4.18 1.07 18.27
N GLN A 44 4.91 0.00 17.94
CA GLN A 44 5.32 -0.34 16.58
C GLN A 44 4.80 -1.72 16.21
N GLN A 45 4.28 -1.84 14.99
CA GLN A 45 3.88 -3.10 14.38
C GLN A 45 4.72 -3.32 13.12
N VAL A 46 5.15 -4.56 12.90
CA VAL A 46 6.02 -4.94 11.78
C VAL A 46 5.24 -5.87 10.86
N PHE A 47 5.19 -5.52 9.58
CA PHE A 47 4.50 -6.25 8.53
C PHE A 47 5.50 -6.83 7.53
N PRO A 48 5.31 -8.10 7.12
CA PRO A 48 6.22 -8.79 6.20
C PRO A 48 6.18 -8.22 4.78
N ASP A 49 5.06 -7.64 4.38
CA ASP A 49 4.80 -7.16 3.03
C ASP A 49 3.87 -5.93 3.05
N VAL A 50 3.68 -5.30 1.89
CA VAL A 50 2.89 -4.05 1.80
C VAL A 50 1.38 -4.33 1.90
N GLU A 51 0.94 -5.51 1.48
CA GLU A 51 -0.44 -5.96 1.49
C GLU A 51 -0.96 -6.06 2.93
N THR A 52 -0.27 -6.81 3.77
CA THR A 52 -0.60 -6.95 5.20
C THR A 52 -0.53 -5.63 5.96
N LEU A 53 0.37 -4.70 5.57
CA LEU A 53 0.35 -3.34 6.09
C LEU A 53 -0.95 -2.61 5.68
N ALA A 54 -1.37 -2.70 4.42
CA ALA A 54 -2.55 -2.00 3.93
C ALA A 54 -3.83 -2.46 4.62
N ASP A 55 -3.97 -3.76 4.83
CA ASP A 55 -5.07 -4.36 5.60
C ASP A 55 -5.12 -3.72 7.00
N ALA A 56 -3.99 -3.72 7.70
CA ALA A 56 -3.91 -3.12 9.03
C ALA A 56 -4.21 -1.60 9.05
N LEU A 57 -3.84 -0.86 8.00
CA LEU A 57 -4.16 0.57 7.90
C LEU A 57 -5.67 0.81 7.74
N VAL A 58 -6.35 -0.08 7.01
CA VAL A 58 -7.80 -0.03 6.81
C VAL A 58 -8.54 -0.46 8.06
N ASP A 59 -8.14 -1.58 8.66
CA ASP A 59 -8.74 -2.13 9.90
C ASP A 59 -8.62 -1.17 11.07
N GLN A 60 -7.49 -0.46 11.17
CA GLN A 60 -7.27 0.55 12.21
C GLN A 60 -7.88 1.92 11.85
N HIS A 61 -8.64 2.02 10.75
CA HIS A 61 -9.26 3.25 10.24
C HIS A 61 -8.26 4.42 10.07
N LEU A 62 -7.01 4.10 9.75
CA LEU A 62 -5.95 5.09 9.56
C LEU A 62 -6.04 5.77 8.18
N VAL A 63 -6.75 5.15 7.24
CA VAL A 63 -7.04 5.69 5.90
C VAL A 63 -8.55 5.84 5.72
N ASP A 64 -8.98 6.95 5.10
CA ASP A 64 -10.36 7.11 4.66
C ASP A 64 -10.52 6.59 3.23
N ARG A 65 -11.01 5.35 3.09
CA ARG A 65 -11.23 4.70 1.79
C ARG A 65 -12.25 5.42 0.92
N ARG A 66 -13.23 6.11 1.52
CA ARG A 66 -14.29 6.81 0.77
C ARG A 66 -13.77 8.05 0.06
N ALA A 67 -12.65 8.59 0.54
CA ALA A 67 -11.98 9.73 -0.07
C ALA A 67 -10.96 9.32 -1.15
N LEU A 68 -10.75 8.02 -1.40
CA LEU A 68 -9.88 7.54 -2.46
C LEU A 68 -10.66 7.58 -3.79
N PRO A 69 -10.18 8.32 -4.81
CA PRO A 69 -10.84 8.34 -6.11
C PRO A 69 -10.73 6.97 -6.78
N ASP A 70 -11.84 6.49 -7.36
CA ASP A 70 -11.89 5.25 -8.15
C ASP A 70 -11.39 5.54 -9.57
N ASP A 71 -10.07 5.44 -9.75
CA ASP A 71 -9.39 5.74 -11.01
C ASP A 71 -9.22 4.50 -11.92
N GLY A 72 -10.18 3.56 -11.90
CA GLY A 72 -10.22 2.45 -12.88
C GLY A 72 -9.60 1.14 -12.40
N GLY A 73 -10.08 0.60 -11.28
CA GLY A 73 -9.65 -0.70 -10.73
C GLY A 73 -9.65 -1.88 -11.72
N ALA A 74 -10.45 -1.83 -12.79
CA ALA A 74 -10.50 -2.88 -13.82
C ALA A 74 -9.22 -3.05 -14.67
N GLU A 75 -8.36 -2.02 -14.78
CA GLU A 75 -7.05 -2.13 -15.44
C GLU A 75 -6.00 -2.71 -14.49
N PHE A 76 -6.11 -2.36 -13.21
CA PHE A 76 -5.25 -2.84 -12.13
C PHE A 76 -5.40 -4.34 -11.87
N GLU A 77 -6.65 -4.84 -11.78
CA GLU A 77 -6.92 -6.28 -11.59
C GLU A 77 -6.36 -7.12 -12.73
N ARG A 78 -6.40 -6.61 -13.97
CA ARG A 78 -5.81 -7.28 -15.13
C ARG A 78 -4.28 -7.35 -15.05
N ILE A 79 -3.62 -6.32 -14.52
CA ILE A 79 -2.16 -6.29 -14.33
C ILE A 79 -1.73 -7.31 -13.25
N LEU A 80 -2.51 -7.42 -12.17
CA LEU A 80 -2.25 -8.41 -11.12
C LEU A 80 -2.48 -9.84 -11.60
N ALA A 81 -3.56 -10.08 -12.34
CA ALA A 81 -3.87 -11.40 -12.89
C ALA A 81 -2.88 -11.86 -13.98
N ALA A 82 -2.30 -10.93 -14.75
CA ALA A 82 -1.36 -11.23 -15.83
C ALA A 82 0.06 -11.58 -15.35
N GLY A 83 0.33 -11.55 -14.04
CA GLY A 83 1.59 -11.99 -13.46
C GLY A 83 2.80 -11.18 -13.94
N THR A 84 2.88 -9.91 -13.50
CA THR A 84 4.10 -9.07 -13.32
C THR A 84 5.07 -8.83 -14.50
N HIS A 85 5.16 -9.69 -15.50
CA HIS A 85 6.30 -9.74 -16.44
C HIS A 85 6.05 -8.97 -17.74
N SER A 86 4.82 -8.52 -18.02
CA SER A 86 4.50 -7.76 -19.25
C SER A 86 3.59 -6.55 -19.02
N ALA A 87 3.22 -6.26 -17.77
CA ALA A 87 2.43 -5.08 -17.48
C ALA A 87 3.33 -3.83 -17.44
N PRO A 88 2.89 -2.68 -17.97
CA PRO A 88 3.62 -1.42 -17.84
C PRO A 88 3.78 -1.03 -16.36
N PRO A 89 4.84 -0.29 -16.00
CA PRO A 89 5.02 0.24 -14.67
C PRO A 89 3.87 1.19 -14.32
N MET A 90 3.13 0.88 -13.26
CA MET A 90 2.09 1.73 -12.70
C MET A 90 2.71 2.87 -11.90
N ASP A 91 2.03 4.01 -11.81
CA ASP A 91 2.42 5.02 -10.82
C ASP A 91 2.13 4.52 -9.40
N ALA A 92 2.97 4.93 -8.45
CA ALA A 92 2.87 4.49 -7.06
C ALA A 92 1.55 4.90 -6.40
N GLY A 93 0.93 6.01 -6.83
CA GLY A 93 -0.35 6.49 -6.31
C GLY A 93 -1.48 5.54 -6.65
N ARG A 94 -1.62 5.15 -7.93
CA ARG A 94 -2.58 4.13 -8.36
C ARG A 94 -2.34 2.80 -7.64
N LEU A 95 -1.09 2.38 -7.50
CA LEU A 95 -0.75 1.14 -6.82
C LEU A 95 -1.22 1.12 -5.36
N VAL A 96 -0.92 2.20 -4.60
CA VAL A 96 -1.31 2.34 -3.20
C VAL A 96 -2.81 2.45 -3.03
N ARG A 97 -3.50 3.20 -3.91
CA ARG A 97 -4.96 3.28 -3.89
C ARG A 97 -5.58 1.90 -4.03
N ALA A 98 -5.16 1.17 -5.04
CA ALA A 98 -5.77 -0.11 -5.34
C ALA A 98 -5.44 -1.18 -4.28
N LEU A 99 -4.26 -1.12 -3.67
CA LEU A 99 -3.91 -1.89 -2.46
C LEU A 99 -4.85 -1.59 -1.27
N LEU A 100 -5.13 -0.31 -1.00
CA LEU A 100 -6.02 0.12 0.08
C LEU A 100 -7.50 -0.17 -0.22
N LEU A 101 -7.88 -0.21 -1.50
CA LEU A 101 -9.23 -0.57 -1.95
C LEU A 101 -9.44 -2.08 -2.00
N SER A 102 -8.39 -2.89 -2.18
CA SER A 102 -8.49 -4.36 -2.15
C SER A 102 -8.39 -4.96 -0.75
N ALA A 103 -8.00 -4.18 0.26
CA ALA A 103 -8.00 -4.62 1.65
C ALA A 103 -9.44 -4.90 2.12
N ASP A 104 -9.79 -6.16 2.30
CA ASP A 104 -11.09 -6.57 2.84
C ASP A 104 -11.05 -6.57 4.37
N THR A 105 -12.04 -5.93 4.99
CA THR A 105 -12.30 -6.05 6.43
C THR A 105 -12.92 -7.43 6.67
N VAL A 106 -12.12 -8.37 7.17
CA VAL A 106 -12.63 -9.66 7.67
C VAL A 106 -13.37 -9.46 8.99
#